data_AF-A0A7X6CAB7-F1
#
_entry.id   AF-A0A7X6CAB7-F1
#
_cell.length_a   1.000
_cell.length_b   1.000
_cell.length_c   1.000
_cell.angle_alpha   90.00
_cell.angle_beta   90.00
_cell.angle_gamma   90.00
#
_symmetry.space_group_name_H-M   'P 1'
#
loop_
_entity.id
_entity.type
_entity.pdbx_description
1 polymer ?
#
loop_
_entity_poly.entity_id
_entity_poly.type
_entity_poly.pdbx_seq_one_letter_code
_entity_poly.pdbx_strand_id
1 'polypeptide(L)'
;MFGASLVGTQLQKGRYKITAKLDKGGIGETYLAEDTSKIKEKQCVVKRLLPQQEPPVNEQEEHQRWVQRQKWVQQKFEQEAEMLESLGKHDQIPALLAYFQEDREFFVIQEFVQGNNLRKDIYPGGQWNEHAVTYLLRDILEVLEFIHQKGVIHRDIKPENLMLRQSDKKIVVIDFGAVKEVTSQVINTQGQVVINSVIGTPGYMPVEQLRGQPLFCSDIYAVGMIAIEALTGVFPLQLATDPNTSEVVWRNKVQISNNLANVLETMVRFQHQQRYQSASEALQAVHNLLQTIPVSRPPYQQPPPPLKPADFGRRLVAYLIDISILALGSLPISAVMFGSVSGGGWICWYVVLGFIYCPVMESSPMQGTLGKMAVGIIVTDLSGNKIDFEQAIKRHSSKLLSYLFVFIGFLMGGFTEKRRTLHDRLSGCLVIRKQ
;
A
#
# COMPACT_ATOMS: atom_id res chain seq x y z
N MET A 1 11.56 -7.30 32.39
CA MET A 1 10.62 -6.30 31.83
C MET A 1 10.35 -6.67 30.35
N PHE A 2 9.90 -7.90 30.10
CA PHE A 2 9.79 -8.44 28.74
C PHE A 2 8.39 -8.15 28.17
N GLY A 3 8.33 -7.42 27.05
CA GLY A 3 7.07 -7.07 26.35
C GLY A 3 6.66 -5.59 26.41
N ALA A 4 7.43 -4.74 27.10
CA ALA A 4 7.23 -3.30 27.02
C ALA A 4 7.84 -2.74 25.73
N SER A 5 7.16 -1.75 25.13
CA SER A 5 7.69 -1.03 23.98
C SER A 5 9.01 -0.34 24.34
N LEU A 6 10.01 -0.42 23.46
CA LEU A 6 11.27 0.30 23.64
C LEU A 6 11.16 1.80 23.32
N VAL A 7 9.99 2.32 22.94
CA VAL A 7 9.84 3.74 22.61
C VAL A 7 10.22 4.61 23.81
N GLY A 8 11.16 5.54 23.58
CA GLY A 8 11.70 6.42 24.62
C GLY A 8 12.92 5.86 25.37
N THR A 9 13.30 4.60 25.15
CA THR A 9 14.53 4.03 25.72
C THR A 9 15.76 4.37 24.89
N GLN A 10 16.93 4.05 25.44
CA GLN A 10 18.21 4.16 24.75
C GLN A 10 18.95 2.83 24.76
N LEU A 11 19.60 2.49 23.66
CA LEU A 11 20.40 1.27 23.49
C LEU A 11 21.88 1.61 23.28
N GLN A 12 22.75 0.63 23.53
CA GLN A 12 24.20 0.73 23.33
C GLN A 12 24.80 1.98 24.00
N LYS A 13 24.68 2.07 25.33
CA LYS A 13 25.19 3.19 26.16
C LYS A 13 24.72 4.58 25.72
N GLY A 14 23.47 4.70 25.27
CA GLY A 14 22.88 5.99 24.89
C GLY A 14 23.01 6.36 23.41
N ARG A 15 23.66 5.52 22.60
CA ARG A 15 23.89 5.81 21.19
C ARG A 15 22.59 5.83 20.38
N TYR A 16 21.76 4.81 20.52
CA TYR A 16 20.51 4.73 19.74
C TYR A 16 19.33 5.07 20.62
N LYS A 17 18.69 6.21 20.36
CA LYS A 17 17.48 6.64 21.06
C LYS A 17 16.25 6.21 20.27
N ILE A 18 15.43 5.33 20.84
CA ILE A 18 14.23 4.82 20.16
C ILE A 18 13.14 5.90 20.17
N THR A 19 12.60 6.23 19.01
CA THR A 19 11.65 7.34 18.83
C THR A 19 10.24 6.86 18.49
N ALA A 20 10.11 5.79 17.71
CA ALA A 20 8.80 5.25 17.32
C ALA A 20 8.89 3.75 17.03
N LYS A 21 7.77 3.05 17.22
CA LYS A 21 7.61 1.68 16.74
C LYS A 21 7.10 1.74 15.29
N LEU A 22 7.79 1.03 14.39
CA LEU A 22 7.43 0.98 12.96
C LEU A 22 6.59 -0.26 12.65
N ASP A 23 6.99 -1.42 13.17
CA ASP A 23 6.33 -2.68 12.89
C ASP A 23 6.50 -3.72 14.00
N LYS A 24 5.67 -4.76 13.98
CA LYS A 24 5.77 -5.95 14.83
C LYS A 24 5.67 -7.19 13.94
N GLY A 25 6.81 -7.81 13.66
CA GLY A 25 6.92 -9.04 12.89
C GLY A 25 6.83 -10.31 13.76
N GLY A 26 6.90 -11.48 13.11
CA GLY A 26 6.80 -12.78 13.79
C GLY A 26 8.01 -13.16 14.66
N ILE A 27 9.19 -12.57 14.39
CA ILE A 27 10.44 -12.87 15.09
C ILE A 27 10.93 -11.73 15.98
N GLY A 28 10.28 -10.57 15.91
CA GLY A 28 10.81 -9.34 16.49
C GLY A 28 9.98 -8.11 16.21
N GLU A 29 10.54 -6.97 16.58
CA GLU A 29 9.93 -5.65 16.47
C GLU A 29 10.87 -4.71 15.74
N THR A 30 10.31 -3.84 14.90
CA THR A 30 11.09 -2.85 14.15
C THR A 30 10.76 -1.46 14.66
N TYR A 31 11.80 -0.67 14.92
CA TYR A 31 11.71 0.66 15.51
C TYR A 31 12.45 1.70 14.67
N LEU A 32 12.00 2.94 14.74
CA LEU A 32 12.74 4.11 14.31
C LEU A 32 13.56 4.63 15.50
N ALA A 33 14.82 4.97 15.25
CA ALA A 33 15.71 5.52 16.26
C ALA A 33 16.55 6.67 15.70
N GLU A 34 17.15 7.43 16.61
CA GLU A 34 18.19 8.42 16.31
C GLU A 34 19.55 7.93 16.82
N ASP A 35 20.55 7.85 15.95
CA ASP A 35 21.96 7.68 16.30
C ASP A 35 22.53 9.01 16.79
N THR A 36 22.72 9.12 18.11
CA THR A 36 23.19 10.33 18.79
C THR A 36 24.66 10.64 18.51
N SER A 37 25.42 9.68 17.98
CA SER A 37 26.83 9.89 17.59
C SER A 37 26.96 10.65 16.26
N LYS A 38 25.91 10.66 15.43
CA LYS A 38 25.91 11.33 14.13
C LYS A 38 25.41 12.77 14.25
N ILE A 39 26.02 13.67 13.46
CA ILE A 39 25.58 15.07 13.35
C ILE A 39 24.48 15.24 12.29
N LYS A 40 24.61 14.54 11.16
CA LYS A 40 23.64 14.48 10.05
C LYS A 40 23.14 13.05 9.87
N GLU A 41 21.97 12.86 9.24
CA GLU A 41 21.40 11.53 8.96
C GLU A 41 21.30 10.66 10.21
N LYS A 42 20.71 11.24 11.26
CA LYS A 42 20.59 10.59 12.56
C LYS A 42 19.62 9.43 12.55
N GLN A 43 18.65 9.42 11.64
CA GLN A 43 17.60 8.41 11.64
C GLN A 43 18.15 7.05 11.19
N CYS A 44 17.84 6.02 11.96
CA CYS A 44 18.15 4.63 11.65
C CYS A 44 16.98 3.71 12.02
N VAL A 45 16.96 2.53 11.41
CA VAL A 45 16.03 1.46 11.77
C VAL A 45 16.71 0.54 12.77
N VAL A 46 16.00 0.18 13.84
CA VAL A 46 16.43 -0.81 14.84
C VAL A 46 15.49 -2.01 14.75
N LYS A 47 16.01 -3.15 14.30
CA LYS A 47 15.31 -4.42 14.38
C LYS A 47 15.72 -5.14 15.65
N ARG A 48 14.76 -5.36 16.53
CA ARG A 48 14.91 -6.12 17.77
C ARG A 48 14.38 -7.53 17.55
N LEU A 49 15.23 -8.54 17.62
CA LEU A 49 14.80 -9.93 17.60
C LEU A 49 14.63 -10.44 19.03
N LEU A 50 13.43 -10.97 19.31
CA LEU A 50 13.01 -11.32 20.66
C LEU A 50 13.17 -12.82 20.94
N PRO A 51 14.06 -13.21 21.87
CA PRO A 51 13.93 -14.49 22.53
C PRO A 51 12.62 -14.57 23.33
N GLN A 52 11.91 -15.72 23.28
CA GLN A 52 10.75 -15.92 24.16
C GLN A 52 11.19 -15.94 25.64
N GLN A 53 10.26 -15.66 26.56
CA GLN A 53 10.53 -15.77 28.00
C GLN A 53 10.98 -17.19 28.35
N GLU A 54 11.99 -17.28 29.22
CA GLU A 54 12.45 -18.56 29.74
C GLU A 54 11.31 -19.21 30.54
N PRO A 55 10.84 -20.40 30.14
CA PRO A 55 9.78 -21.09 30.87
C PRO A 55 10.30 -21.58 32.23
N PRO A 56 9.40 -21.83 33.19
CA PRO A 56 9.77 -22.43 34.48
C PRO A 56 10.57 -23.73 34.28
N VAL A 57 11.65 -23.90 35.05
CA VAL A 57 12.64 -25.01 34.92
C VAL A 57 12.01 -26.40 35.08
N ASN A 58 10.85 -26.48 35.73
CA ASN A 58 10.07 -27.69 35.98
C ASN A 58 9.34 -28.24 34.74
N GLU A 59 9.35 -27.54 33.61
CA GLU A 59 8.72 -27.98 32.36
C GLU A 59 9.77 -28.29 31.29
N GLN A 60 10.35 -29.49 31.36
CA GLN A 60 11.49 -29.91 30.52
C GLN A 60 11.21 -29.78 29.02
N GLU A 61 10.01 -30.11 28.55
CA GLU A 61 9.64 -29.97 27.13
C GLU A 61 9.59 -28.49 26.68
N GLU A 62 9.03 -27.61 27.51
CA GLU A 62 9.00 -26.17 27.22
C GLU A 62 10.40 -25.57 27.24
N HIS A 63 11.24 -25.98 28.21
CA HIS A 63 12.63 -25.55 28.28
C HIS A 63 13.41 -25.96 27.02
N GLN A 64 13.23 -27.19 26.52
CA GLN A 64 13.87 -27.63 25.27
C GLN A 64 13.40 -26.81 24.06
N ARG A 65 12.10 -26.52 23.94
CA ARG A 65 11.56 -25.64 22.89
C ARG A 65 12.12 -24.23 22.99
N TRP A 66 12.25 -23.70 24.21
CA TRP A 66 12.83 -22.39 24.46
C TRP A 66 14.29 -22.34 24.02
N VAL A 67 15.13 -23.32 24.40
CA VAL A 67 16.54 -23.39 23.96
C VAL A 67 16.65 -23.45 22.44
N GLN A 68 15.80 -24.24 21.77
CA GLN A 68 15.76 -24.31 20.31
C GLN A 68 15.37 -22.96 19.69
N ARG A 69 14.38 -22.28 20.28
CA ARG A 69 13.95 -20.94 19.85
C ARG A 69 15.07 -19.90 20.04
N GLN A 70 15.81 -19.93 21.15
CA GLN A 70 16.96 -19.06 21.37
C GLN A 70 17.99 -19.20 20.24
N LYS A 71 18.40 -20.44 19.97
CA LYS A 71 19.36 -20.74 18.89
C LYS A 71 18.84 -20.28 17.54
N TRP A 72 17.56 -20.51 17.25
CA TRP A 72 16.96 -20.09 16.00
C TRP A 72 16.91 -18.56 15.85
N VAL A 73 16.56 -17.82 16.91
CA VAL A 73 16.55 -16.34 16.89
C VAL A 73 17.97 -15.80 16.69
N GLN A 74 18.96 -16.35 17.40
CA GLN A 74 20.36 -15.99 17.23
C GLN A 74 20.84 -16.23 15.79
N GLN A 75 20.54 -17.40 15.22
CA GLN A 75 20.87 -17.71 13.82
C GLN A 75 20.21 -16.72 12.85
N LYS A 76 18.97 -16.29 13.11
CA LYS A 76 18.30 -15.28 12.28
C LYS A 76 18.93 -13.91 12.38
N PHE A 77 19.38 -13.52 13.56
CA PHE A 77 20.13 -12.29 13.78
C PHE A 77 21.46 -12.30 13.02
N GLU A 78 22.25 -13.36 13.18
CA GLU A 78 23.55 -13.53 12.52
C GLU A 78 23.37 -13.55 11.00
N GLN A 79 22.41 -14.32 10.48
CA GLN A 79 22.09 -14.38 9.05
C GLN A 79 21.75 -13.01 8.45
N GLU A 80 20.93 -12.21 9.11
CA GLU A 80 20.55 -10.90 8.57
C GLU A 80 21.74 -9.93 8.55
N ALA A 81 22.56 -9.91 9.60
CA ALA A 81 23.75 -9.06 9.67
C ALA A 81 24.80 -9.47 8.64
N GLU A 82 25.17 -10.75 8.59
CA GLU A 82 26.15 -11.29 7.63
C GLU A 82 25.70 -11.08 6.18
N MET A 83 24.40 -11.25 5.91
CA MET A 83 23.86 -11.03 4.57
C MET A 83 23.98 -9.56 4.13
N LEU A 84 23.58 -8.62 4.99
CA LEU A 84 23.69 -7.20 4.64
C LEU A 84 25.15 -6.76 4.50
N GLU A 85 26.04 -7.31 5.31
CA GLU A 85 27.48 -7.07 5.19
C GLU A 85 28.04 -7.61 3.86
N SER A 86 27.67 -8.83 3.47
CA SER A 86 28.17 -9.46 2.24
C SER A 86 27.59 -8.87 0.95
N LEU A 87 26.35 -8.36 0.98
CA LEU A 87 25.78 -7.58 -0.13
C LEU A 87 26.50 -6.25 -0.31
N GLY A 88 27.01 -5.67 0.78
CA GLY A 88 27.72 -4.40 0.78
C GLY A 88 26.81 -3.22 0.42
N LYS A 89 27.39 -2.18 -0.19
CA LYS A 89 26.66 -0.94 -0.50
C LYS A 89 25.90 -1.03 -1.81
N HIS A 90 24.60 -0.78 -1.77
CA HIS A 90 23.75 -0.65 -2.95
C HIS A 90 22.69 0.45 -2.73
N ASP A 91 22.33 1.21 -3.78
CA ASP A 91 21.40 2.36 -3.67
C ASP A 91 19.99 1.94 -3.21
N GLN A 92 19.57 0.72 -3.52
CA GLN A 92 18.23 0.20 -3.25
C GLN A 92 18.21 -0.93 -2.20
N ILE A 93 19.25 -1.02 -1.37
CA ILE A 93 19.33 -1.92 -0.21
C ILE A 93 19.85 -1.10 0.98
N PRO A 94 19.17 -1.06 2.13
CA PRO A 94 19.65 -0.31 3.30
C PRO A 94 20.99 -0.87 3.81
N ALA A 95 21.97 0.00 4.08
CA ALA A 95 23.23 -0.45 4.64
C ALA A 95 23.07 -0.92 6.11
N LEU A 96 23.84 -1.94 6.49
CA LEU A 96 24.06 -2.30 7.88
C LEU A 96 24.92 -1.22 8.56
N LEU A 97 24.42 -0.65 9.65
CA LEU A 97 25.12 0.38 10.43
C LEU A 97 25.82 -0.19 11.66
N ALA A 98 25.19 -1.17 12.30
CA ALA A 98 25.72 -1.90 13.45
C ALA A 98 24.87 -3.14 13.72
N TYR A 99 25.40 -4.07 14.48
CA TYR A 99 24.64 -5.15 15.09
C TYR A 99 25.24 -5.45 16.47
N PHE A 100 24.41 -5.75 17.46
CA PHE A 100 24.88 -6.03 18.82
C PHE A 100 23.85 -6.84 19.62
N GLN A 101 24.31 -7.39 20.74
CA GLN A 101 23.47 -8.03 21.74
C GLN A 101 23.47 -7.18 23.02
N GLU A 102 22.29 -6.94 23.59
CA GLU A 102 22.10 -6.21 24.85
C GLU A 102 20.95 -6.87 25.61
N ASP A 103 21.10 -7.11 26.91
CA ASP A 103 20.09 -7.75 27.76
C ASP A 103 19.53 -9.08 27.22
N ARG A 104 20.40 -9.89 26.58
CA ARG A 104 20.09 -11.16 25.89
C ARG A 104 19.22 -11.00 24.63
N GLU A 105 18.93 -9.78 24.21
CA GLU A 105 18.20 -9.48 22.98
C GLU A 105 19.17 -9.08 21.86
N PHE A 106 18.76 -9.32 20.62
CA PHE A 106 19.61 -9.09 19.46
C PHE A 106 19.08 -7.90 18.64
N PHE A 107 19.99 -7.01 18.24
CA PHE A 107 19.65 -5.75 17.58
C PHE A 107 20.43 -5.56 16.28
N VAL A 108 19.74 -5.44 15.15
CA VAL A 108 20.32 -5.06 13.85
C VAL A 108 19.96 -3.60 13.57
N ILE A 109 20.96 -2.78 13.29
CA ILE A 109 20.79 -1.36 12.98
C ILE A 109 21.04 -1.14 11.48
N GLN A 110 20.07 -0.53 10.81
CA GLN A 110 20.09 -0.31 9.36
C GLN A 110 19.85 1.16 9.04
N GLU A 111 20.25 1.58 7.84
CA GLU A 111 19.87 2.88 7.29
C GLU A 111 18.35 3.04 7.25
N PHE A 112 17.88 4.24 7.61
CA PHE A 112 16.47 4.56 7.49
C PHE A 112 16.11 4.97 6.06
N VAL A 113 15.16 4.24 5.47
CA VAL A 113 14.59 4.58 4.17
C VAL A 113 13.38 5.48 4.38
N GLN A 114 13.50 6.75 4.04
CA GLN A 114 12.36 7.67 4.06
C GLN A 114 11.40 7.33 2.92
N GLY A 115 10.25 6.74 3.25
CA GLY A 115 9.26 6.27 2.28
C GLY A 115 8.11 5.52 2.93
N ASN A 116 7.27 4.90 2.10
CA ASN A 116 6.23 3.97 2.55
C ASN A 116 6.48 2.61 1.90
N ASN A 117 6.09 1.52 2.58
CA ASN A 117 6.04 0.23 1.91
C ASN A 117 4.91 0.19 0.87
N LEU A 118 5.11 -0.61 -0.17
CA LEU A 118 4.17 -0.73 -1.29
C LEU A 118 2.82 -1.31 -0.87
N ARG A 119 2.70 -1.95 0.29
CA ARG A 119 1.40 -2.40 0.81
C ARG A 119 0.41 -1.25 1.03
N LYS A 120 0.89 -0.03 1.27
CA LYS A 120 0.01 1.14 1.34
C LYS A 120 -0.53 1.59 -0.02
N ASP A 121 0.22 1.31 -1.10
CA ASP A 121 -0.12 1.74 -2.46
C ASP A 121 -0.82 0.63 -3.27
N ILE A 122 -0.49 -0.64 -2.99
CA ILE A 122 -1.13 -1.85 -3.51
C ILE A 122 -2.10 -2.35 -2.43
N TYR A 123 -3.34 -1.91 -2.51
CA TYR A 123 -4.41 -2.27 -1.58
C TYR A 123 -5.60 -2.92 -2.31
N PRO A 124 -6.39 -3.77 -1.63
CA PRO A 124 -7.55 -4.40 -2.24
C PRO A 124 -8.53 -3.40 -2.87
N GLY A 125 -8.89 -3.63 -4.13
CA GLY A 125 -9.76 -2.75 -4.91
C GLY A 125 -9.04 -1.60 -5.65
N GLY A 126 -7.76 -1.35 -5.36
CA GLY A 126 -6.94 -0.41 -6.12
C GLY A 126 -6.31 -1.10 -7.35
N GLN A 127 -6.60 -0.60 -8.55
CA GLN A 127 -6.04 -1.12 -9.80
C GLN A 127 -5.04 -0.14 -10.41
N TRP A 128 -3.85 -0.64 -10.70
CA TRP A 128 -2.79 0.12 -11.36
C TRP A 128 -2.87 -0.07 -12.87
N ASN A 129 -2.38 0.92 -13.62
CA ASN A 129 -2.27 0.79 -15.07
C ASN A 129 -1.00 0.01 -15.47
N GLU A 130 -1.01 -0.48 -16.71
CA GLU A 130 0.06 -1.29 -17.29
C GLU A 130 1.44 -0.60 -17.26
N HIS A 131 1.49 0.71 -17.49
CA HIS A 131 2.75 1.47 -17.41
C HIS A 131 3.32 1.46 -15.99
N ALA A 132 2.50 1.78 -14.99
CA ALA A 132 2.93 1.81 -13.59
C ALA A 132 3.43 0.44 -13.12
N VAL A 133 2.74 -0.62 -13.52
CA VAL A 133 3.14 -2.01 -13.19
C VAL A 133 4.42 -2.41 -13.89
N THR A 134 4.62 -2.00 -15.14
CA THR A 134 5.85 -2.28 -15.89
C THR A 134 7.06 -1.58 -15.27
N TYR A 135 6.90 -0.33 -14.81
CA TYR A 135 7.94 0.38 -14.04
C TYR A 135 8.21 -0.28 -12.68
N LEU A 136 7.17 -0.74 -11.98
CA LEU A 136 7.31 -1.49 -10.74
C LEU A 136 8.12 -2.79 -10.94
N LEU A 137 7.79 -3.56 -11.99
CA LEU A 137 8.51 -4.78 -12.35
C LEU A 137 10.00 -4.49 -12.58
N ARG A 138 10.31 -3.49 -13.40
CA ARG A 138 11.69 -3.07 -13.68
C ARG A 138 12.43 -2.74 -12.39
N ASP A 139 11.89 -1.83 -11.58
CA ASP A 139 12.57 -1.33 -10.37
C ASP A 139 12.85 -2.46 -9.36
N ILE A 140 11.95 -3.44 -9.21
CA ILE A 140 12.20 -4.59 -8.33
C ILE A 140 13.24 -5.53 -8.95
N LEU A 141 13.13 -5.83 -10.25
CA LEU A 141 14.01 -6.77 -10.94
C LEU A 141 15.46 -6.25 -11.06
N GLU A 142 15.68 -4.94 -11.17
CA GLU A 142 17.02 -4.33 -11.13
C GLU A 142 17.74 -4.63 -9.81
N VAL A 143 17.04 -4.54 -8.68
CA VAL A 143 17.62 -4.86 -7.36
C VAL A 143 17.82 -6.36 -7.18
N LEU A 144 16.85 -7.17 -7.64
CA LEU A 144 16.97 -8.63 -7.58
C LEU A 144 18.09 -9.16 -8.46
N GLU A 145 18.36 -8.55 -9.61
CA GLU A 145 19.52 -8.88 -10.44
C GLU A 145 20.82 -8.75 -9.64
N PHE A 146 21.01 -7.63 -8.93
CA PHE A 146 22.18 -7.44 -8.06
C PHE A 146 22.26 -8.51 -6.97
N ILE A 147 21.15 -8.80 -6.27
CA ILE A 147 21.10 -9.81 -5.21
C ILE A 147 21.42 -11.20 -5.76
N HIS A 148 20.85 -11.58 -6.91
CA HIS A 148 21.05 -12.88 -7.53
C HIS A 148 22.47 -13.05 -8.08
N GLN A 149 23.09 -11.99 -8.60
CA GLN A 149 24.51 -11.99 -9.00
C GLN A 149 25.47 -12.27 -7.83
N LYS A 150 25.05 -11.97 -6.60
CA LYS A 150 25.77 -12.32 -5.37
C LYS A 150 25.49 -13.74 -4.89
N GLY A 151 24.70 -14.54 -5.61
CA GLY A 151 24.37 -15.92 -5.25
C GLY A 151 23.32 -16.03 -4.13
N VAL A 152 22.49 -15.00 -3.97
CA VAL A 152 21.54 -14.87 -2.85
C VAL A 152 20.11 -14.95 -3.37
N ILE A 153 19.24 -15.63 -2.63
CA ILE A 153 17.79 -15.66 -2.89
C ILE A 153 17.10 -14.96 -1.72
N HIS A 154 16.22 -13.99 -2.01
CA HIS A 154 15.56 -13.17 -0.99
C HIS A 154 14.51 -13.96 -0.20
N ARG A 155 13.67 -14.75 -0.89
CA ARG A 155 12.64 -15.66 -0.35
C ARG A 155 11.42 -15.01 0.30
N ASP A 156 11.46 -13.72 0.65
CA ASP A 156 10.27 -13.03 1.20
C ASP A 156 10.00 -11.70 0.48
N ILE A 157 10.05 -11.73 -0.86
CA ILE A 157 9.63 -10.59 -1.69
C ILE A 157 8.11 -10.45 -1.60
N LYS A 158 7.67 -9.30 -1.07
CA LYS A 158 6.27 -8.94 -0.89
C LYS A 158 6.13 -7.42 -0.72
N PRO A 159 4.94 -6.85 -0.88
CA PRO A 159 4.77 -5.39 -0.86
C PRO A 159 5.10 -4.72 0.48
N GLU A 160 5.04 -5.45 1.60
CA GLU A 160 5.49 -4.98 2.91
C GLU A 160 7.02 -4.80 2.98
N ASN A 161 7.78 -5.58 2.20
CA ASN A 161 9.24 -5.60 2.17
C ASN A 161 9.83 -4.77 1.01
N LEU A 162 9.00 -3.95 0.35
CA LEU A 162 9.40 -3.06 -0.74
C LEU A 162 9.02 -1.63 -0.39
N MET A 163 10.01 -0.77 -0.17
CA MET A 163 9.82 0.64 0.21
C MET A 163 9.89 1.54 -1.02
N LEU A 164 8.85 2.34 -1.26
CA LEU A 164 8.89 3.43 -2.24
C LEU A 164 9.59 4.64 -1.62
N ARG A 165 10.84 4.87 -2.02
CA ARG A 165 11.67 5.95 -1.49
C ARG A 165 11.13 7.32 -1.89
N GLN A 166 11.03 8.24 -0.93
CA GLN A 166 10.38 9.53 -1.15
C GLN A 166 11.17 10.45 -2.09
N SER A 167 12.50 10.43 -2.02
CA SER A 167 13.39 11.35 -2.73
C SER A 167 13.37 11.18 -4.25
N ASP A 168 13.31 9.95 -4.74
CA ASP A 168 13.45 9.63 -6.16
C ASP A 168 12.45 8.60 -6.69
N LYS A 169 11.55 8.09 -5.83
CA LYS A 169 10.51 7.12 -6.17
C LYS A 169 11.04 5.75 -6.62
N LYS A 170 12.30 5.41 -6.29
CA LYS A 170 12.80 4.06 -6.50
C LYS A 170 12.28 3.10 -5.44
N ILE A 171 12.18 1.83 -5.81
CA ILE A 171 11.92 0.74 -4.88
C ILE A 171 13.21 0.36 -4.14
N VAL A 172 13.14 0.29 -2.82
CA VAL A 172 14.20 -0.18 -1.94
C VAL A 172 13.74 -1.50 -1.31
N VAL A 173 14.51 -2.57 -1.50
CA VAL A 173 14.21 -3.88 -0.91
C VAL A 173 14.69 -3.87 0.53
N ILE A 174 13.80 -4.22 1.45
CA ILE A 174 14.09 -4.30 2.89
C ILE A 174 13.84 -5.73 3.38
N ASP A 175 14.39 -6.03 4.55
CA ASP A 175 14.18 -7.28 5.29
C ASP A 175 14.79 -8.56 4.69
N PHE A 176 16.07 -8.76 5.01
CA PHE A 176 16.87 -9.91 4.56
C PHE A 176 16.87 -11.08 5.57
N GLY A 177 16.01 -11.09 6.59
CA GLY A 177 15.97 -12.17 7.59
C GLY A 177 15.53 -13.55 7.05
N ALA A 178 14.99 -13.58 5.82
CA ALA A 178 14.49 -14.79 5.15
C ALA A 178 15.46 -15.41 4.14
N VAL A 179 16.60 -14.75 3.85
CA VAL A 179 17.51 -15.09 2.74
C VAL A 179 18.10 -16.50 2.80
N LYS A 180 18.58 -16.97 1.65
CA LYS A 180 19.39 -18.19 1.54
C LYS A 180 20.50 -17.98 0.51
N GLU A 181 21.73 -18.33 0.87
CA GLU A 181 22.83 -18.46 -0.09
C GLU A 181 22.69 -19.76 -0.89
N VAL A 182 22.92 -19.70 -2.20
CA VAL A 182 22.78 -20.85 -3.10
C VAL A 182 23.79 -21.97 -2.79
N THR A 183 24.94 -21.62 -2.21
CA THR A 183 26.01 -22.55 -1.82
C THR A 183 25.73 -23.32 -0.53
N SER A 184 24.75 -22.90 0.28
CA SER A 184 24.43 -23.54 1.58
C SER A 184 23.42 -24.69 1.43
N GLN A 185 23.72 -25.68 0.60
CA GLN A 185 23.09 -26.99 0.76
C GLN A 185 23.66 -27.61 2.04
N VAL A 186 22.91 -27.52 3.13
CA VAL A 186 23.28 -28.20 4.37
C VAL A 186 23.05 -29.69 4.14
N ILE A 187 24.14 -30.41 3.90
CA ILE A 187 24.15 -31.86 3.82
C ILE A 187 24.33 -32.35 5.26
N ASN A 188 23.40 -33.18 5.77
CA ASN A 188 23.58 -33.77 7.09
C ASN A 188 24.79 -34.73 7.07
N THR A 189 25.23 -35.18 8.25
CA THR A 189 26.31 -36.17 8.40
C THR A 189 26.05 -37.51 7.70
N GLN A 190 24.86 -37.72 7.13
CA GLN A 190 24.43 -38.90 6.39
C GLN A 190 24.33 -38.66 4.88
N GLY A 191 24.77 -37.51 4.37
CA GLY A 191 24.74 -37.21 2.93
C GLY A 191 23.39 -36.75 2.37
N GLN A 192 22.39 -36.49 3.23
CA GLN A 192 21.07 -36.03 2.81
C GLN A 192 20.96 -34.50 2.86
N VAL A 193 20.32 -33.91 1.85
CA VAL A 193 19.97 -32.49 1.82
C VAL A 193 18.96 -32.21 2.92
N VAL A 194 19.35 -31.38 3.90
CA VAL A 194 18.46 -30.95 4.98
C VAL A 194 17.39 -30.02 4.40
N ILE A 195 16.12 -30.40 4.61
CA ILE A 195 14.97 -29.56 4.27
C ILE A 195 14.97 -28.39 5.27
N ASN A 196 15.41 -27.21 4.82
CA ASN A 196 15.38 -26.01 5.64
C ASN A 196 13.92 -25.58 5.91
N SER A 197 13.68 -24.96 7.06
CA SER A 197 12.38 -24.42 7.48
C SER A 197 11.69 -23.66 6.34
N VAL A 198 10.39 -23.92 6.15
CA VAL A 198 9.53 -23.18 5.21
C VAL A 198 9.50 -21.71 5.64
N ILE A 199 9.91 -20.80 4.75
CA ILE A 199 9.95 -19.35 4.98
C ILE A 199 9.31 -18.65 3.80
N GLY A 200 8.54 -17.60 4.08
CA GLY A 200 7.96 -16.64 3.13
C GLY A 200 6.47 -16.44 3.36
N THR A 201 5.85 -15.56 2.57
CA THR A 201 4.47 -15.11 2.81
C THR A 201 3.45 -15.83 1.91
N PRO A 202 2.36 -16.39 2.46
CA PRO A 202 1.31 -17.05 1.68
C PRO A 202 0.77 -16.15 0.57
N GLY A 203 0.60 -16.71 -0.64
CA GLY A 203 0.15 -15.99 -1.83
C GLY A 203 1.29 -15.45 -2.70
N TYR A 204 2.46 -15.18 -2.14
CA TYR A 204 3.67 -14.80 -2.90
C TYR A 204 4.70 -15.93 -2.97
N MET A 205 4.58 -16.94 -2.10
CA MET A 205 5.50 -18.07 -2.04
C MET A 205 5.15 -19.16 -3.08
N PRO A 206 6.11 -19.57 -3.94
CA PRO A 206 5.92 -20.69 -4.87
C PRO A 206 6.17 -22.06 -4.22
N VAL A 207 5.74 -23.13 -4.90
CA VAL A 207 5.73 -24.50 -4.38
C VAL A 207 7.11 -25.09 -4.09
N GLU A 208 8.14 -24.77 -4.88
CA GLU A 208 9.51 -25.23 -4.63
C GLU A 208 10.07 -24.62 -3.33
N GLN A 209 9.68 -23.39 -3.00
CA GLN A 209 10.05 -22.75 -1.75
C GLN A 209 9.30 -23.37 -0.55
N LEU A 210 8.02 -23.74 -0.73
CA LEU A 210 7.28 -24.54 0.26
C LEU A 210 7.95 -25.90 0.54
N ARG A 211 8.66 -26.46 -0.44
CA ARG A 211 9.45 -27.69 -0.31
C ARG A 211 10.86 -27.47 0.25
N GLY A 212 11.21 -26.23 0.64
CA GLY A 212 12.54 -25.89 1.16
C GLY A 212 13.64 -25.79 0.09
N GLN A 213 13.27 -25.79 -1.19
CA GLN A 213 14.16 -25.74 -2.36
C GLN A 213 13.94 -24.45 -3.16
N PRO A 214 14.14 -23.25 -2.56
CA PRO A 214 14.00 -22.00 -3.30
C PRO A 214 15.08 -21.90 -4.39
N LEU A 215 14.70 -21.26 -5.49
CA LEU A 215 15.54 -20.95 -6.65
C LEU A 215 15.51 -19.44 -6.90
N PHE A 216 16.37 -18.91 -7.76
CA PHE A 216 16.28 -17.50 -8.19
C PHE A 216 14.91 -17.16 -8.80
N CYS A 217 14.35 -18.08 -9.58
CA CYS A 217 13.00 -17.95 -10.14
C CYS A 217 11.87 -18.01 -9.10
N SER A 218 12.16 -18.34 -7.84
CA SER A 218 11.19 -18.22 -6.75
C SER A 218 10.93 -16.76 -6.38
N ASP A 219 11.96 -15.91 -6.36
CA ASP A 219 11.78 -14.46 -6.16
C ASP A 219 11.03 -13.84 -7.35
N ILE A 220 11.31 -14.29 -8.57
CA ILE A 220 10.64 -13.82 -9.80
C ILE A 220 9.14 -14.13 -9.75
N TYR A 221 8.75 -15.32 -9.29
CA TYR A 221 7.34 -15.65 -9.06
C TYR A 221 6.68 -14.65 -8.12
N ALA A 222 7.32 -14.33 -7.00
CA ALA A 222 6.80 -13.37 -6.03
C ALA A 222 6.61 -11.98 -6.65
N VAL A 223 7.57 -11.50 -7.45
CA VAL A 223 7.44 -10.23 -8.21
C VAL A 223 6.25 -10.27 -9.18
N GLY A 224 6.07 -11.38 -9.90
CA GLY A 224 4.93 -11.57 -10.79
C GLY A 224 3.59 -11.50 -10.04
N MET A 225 3.50 -12.13 -8.86
CA MET A 225 2.31 -12.08 -8.02
C MET A 225 2.00 -10.68 -7.48
N ILE A 226 3.02 -9.88 -7.12
CA ILE A 226 2.88 -8.47 -6.74
C ILE A 226 2.28 -7.66 -7.90
N ALA A 227 2.80 -7.86 -9.12
CA ALA A 227 2.31 -7.16 -10.30
C ALA A 227 0.86 -7.54 -10.65
N ILE A 228 0.50 -8.83 -10.53
CA ILE A 228 -0.87 -9.31 -10.73
C ILE A 228 -1.81 -8.73 -9.67
N GLU A 229 -1.39 -8.67 -8.40
CA GLU A 229 -2.17 -8.02 -7.35
C GLU A 229 -2.40 -6.53 -7.66
N ALA A 230 -1.34 -5.80 -8.04
CA ALA A 230 -1.44 -4.38 -8.40
C ALA A 230 -2.38 -4.13 -9.59
N LEU A 231 -2.38 -5.01 -10.59
CA LEU A 231 -3.25 -4.93 -11.76
C LEU A 231 -4.71 -5.25 -11.45
N THR A 232 -4.93 -6.32 -10.69
CA THR A 232 -6.29 -6.83 -10.43
C THR A 232 -6.96 -6.14 -9.25
N GLY A 233 -6.18 -5.59 -8.32
CA GLY A 233 -6.63 -5.14 -7.01
C GLY A 233 -7.09 -6.30 -6.11
N VAL A 234 -6.73 -7.55 -6.44
CA VAL A 234 -7.14 -8.76 -5.71
C VAL A 234 -5.93 -9.36 -5.01
N PHE A 235 -6.07 -9.60 -3.71
CA PHE A 235 -5.01 -10.20 -2.92
C PHE A 235 -4.67 -11.61 -3.44
N PRO A 236 -3.38 -12.00 -3.57
CA PRO A 236 -2.98 -13.25 -4.23
C PRO A 236 -3.70 -14.52 -3.76
N LEU A 237 -3.94 -14.68 -2.46
CA LEU A 237 -4.65 -15.86 -1.92
C LEU A 237 -6.13 -15.95 -2.32
N GLN A 238 -6.71 -14.86 -2.82
CA GLN A 238 -8.11 -14.81 -3.29
C GLN A 238 -8.23 -15.09 -4.78
N LEU A 239 -7.11 -15.20 -5.51
CA LEU A 239 -7.12 -15.59 -6.91
C LEU A 239 -7.45 -17.08 -7.01
N ALA A 240 -8.29 -17.42 -7.97
CA ALA A 240 -8.60 -18.81 -8.25
C ALA A 240 -7.39 -19.49 -8.89
N THR A 241 -7.28 -20.80 -8.69
CA THR A 241 -6.27 -21.63 -9.35
C THR A 241 -6.97 -22.61 -10.28
N ASP A 242 -6.43 -22.81 -11.47
CA ASP A 242 -6.91 -23.84 -12.38
C ASP A 242 -6.64 -25.23 -11.79
N PRO A 243 -7.66 -26.10 -11.66
CA PRO A 243 -7.51 -27.38 -10.96
C PRO A 243 -6.63 -28.40 -11.70
N ASN A 244 -6.45 -28.26 -13.01
CA ASN A 244 -5.67 -29.19 -13.82
C ASN A 244 -4.20 -28.80 -13.89
N THR A 245 -3.94 -27.49 -13.98
CA THR A 245 -2.59 -26.95 -14.19
C THR A 245 -1.96 -26.37 -12.93
N SER A 246 -2.77 -26.12 -11.90
CA SER A 246 -2.38 -25.37 -10.70
C SER A 246 -1.88 -23.94 -10.98
N GLU A 247 -2.20 -23.40 -12.16
CA GLU A 247 -1.86 -22.04 -12.57
C GLU A 247 -2.85 -21.02 -11.99
N VAL A 248 -2.37 -19.81 -11.69
CA VAL A 248 -3.20 -18.74 -11.14
C VAL A 248 -4.10 -18.14 -12.24
N VAL A 249 -5.40 -18.04 -11.97
CA VAL A 249 -6.40 -17.48 -12.88
C VAL A 249 -6.68 -16.02 -12.53
N TRP A 250 -6.07 -15.10 -13.29
CA TRP A 250 -6.16 -13.66 -13.05
C TRP A 250 -6.52 -12.83 -14.30
N ARG A 251 -6.24 -13.35 -15.51
CA ARG A 251 -6.41 -12.63 -16.78
C ARG A 251 -7.85 -12.14 -17.01
N ASN A 252 -8.84 -12.87 -16.50
CA ASN A 252 -10.26 -12.52 -16.56
C ASN A 252 -10.66 -11.32 -15.68
N LYS A 253 -9.75 -10.82 -14.83
CA LYS A 253 -10.02 -9.72 -13.90
C LYS A 253 -9.44 -8.37 -14.37
N VAL A 254 -8.65 -8.35 -15.44
CA VAL A 254 -7.97 -7.13 -15.90
C VAL A 254 -7.81 -7.07 -17.42
N GLN A 255 -7.89 -5.87 -17.98
CA GLN A 255 -7.62 -5.58 -19.40
C GLN A 255 -6.24 -4.93 -19.54
N ILE A 256 -5.29 -5.66 -20.13
CA ILE A 256 -3.90 -5.25 -20.39
C ILE A 256 -3.45 -5.82 -21.74
N SER A 257 -2.33 -5.32 -22.27
CA SER A 257 -1.72 -5.87 -23.49
C SER A 257 -1.35 -7.35 -23.34
N ASN A 258 -1.35 -8.07 -24.46
CA ASN A 258 -0.89 -9.45 -24.49
C ASN A 258 0.61 -9.57 -24.18
N ASN A 259 1.40 -8.53 -24.47
CA ASN A 259 2.83 -8.54 -24.20
C ASN A 259 3.09 -8.56 -22.69
N LEU A 260 2.48 -7.65 -21.91
CA LEU A 260 2.62 -7.67 -20.46
C LEU A 260 1.98 -8.94 -19.86
N ALA A 261 0.84 -9.38 -20.39
CA ALA A 261 0.20 -10.61 -19.93
C ALA A 261 1.12 -11.82 -20.07
N ASN A 262 1.76 -11.99 -21.23
CA ASN A 262 2.70 -13.10 -21.47
C ASN A 262 3.90 -13.05 -20.51
N VAL A 263 4.46 -11.86 -20.24
CA VAL A 263 5.56 -11.71 -19.28
C VAL A 263 5.12 -12.15 -17.88
N LEU A 264 3.96 -11.68 -17.41
CA LEU A 264 3.44 -12.04 -16.10
C LEU A 264 3.09 -13.52 -15.99
N GLU A 265 2.45 -14.09 -17.01
CA GLU A 265 2.14 -15.52 -17.08
C GLU A 265 3.41 -16.37 -17.01
N THR A 266 4.48 -15.98 -17.70
CA THR A 266 5.79 -16.66 -17.60
C THR A 266 6.38 -16.51 -16.21
N MET A 267 6.32 -15.32 -15.58
CA MET A 267 6.84 -15.12 -14.23
C MET A 267 6.15 -16.01 -13.19
N VAL A 268 4.85 -16.28 -13.34
CA VAL A 268 4.05 -16.99 -12.33
C VAL A 268 3.72 -18.45 -12.67
N ARG A 269 4.39 -19.05 -13.68
CA ARG A 269 4.18 -20.47 -14.02
C ARG A 269 4.33 -21.37 -12.79
N PHE A 270 3.40 -22.31 -12.63
CA PHE A 270 3.45 -23.29 -11.56
C PHE A 270 4.74 -24.11 -11.61
N GLN A 271 5.08 -24.63 -12.79
CA GLN A 271 6.36 -25.32 -13.02
C GLN A 271 7.51 -24.31 -13.14
N HIS A 272 8.43 -24.33 -12.18
CA HIS A 272 9.51 -23.35 -12.10
C HIS A 272 10.46 -23.38 -13.33
N GLN A 273 10.58 -24.51 -14.03
CA GLN A 273 11.37 -24.65 -15.26
C GLN A 273 10.79 -23.84 -16.43
N GLN A 274 9.51 -23.48 -16.37
CA GLN A 274 8.82 -22.69 -17.40
C GLN A 274 8.85 -21.18 -17.12
N ARG A 275 9.42 -20.76 -15.98
CA ARG A 275 9.60 -19.34 -15.66
C ARG A 275 10.89 -18.82 -16.26
N TYR A 276 11.07 -17.50 -16.20
CA TYR A 276 12.41 -16.90 -16.31
C TYR A 276 13.32 -17.50 -15.22
N GLN A 277 14.52 -17.92 -15.59
CA GLN A 277 15.44 -18.62 -14.68
C GLN A 277 16.32 -17.65 -13.88
N SER A 278 16.41 -16.38 -14.30
CA SER A 278 17.17 -15.34 -13.61
C SER A 278 16.45 -13.99 -13.64
N ALA A 279 16.74 -13.13 -12.66
CA ALA A 279 16.21 -11.76 -12.64
C ALA A 279 16.62 -10.96 -13.89
N SER A 280 17.83 -11.17 -14.42
CA SER A 280 18.30 -10.57 -15.68
C SER A 280 17.42 -10.94 -16.88
N GLU A 281 17.03 -12.22 -17.00
CA GLU A 281 16.16 -12.70 -18.07
C GLU A 281 14.75 -12.07 -17.99
N ALA A 282 14.18 -12.03 -16.78
CA ALA A 282 12.91 -11.37 -16.54
C ALA A 282 12.99 -9.85 -16.81
N LEU A 283 14.07 -9.20 -16.36
CA LEU A 283 14.32 -7.77 -16.57
C LEU A 283 14.43 -7.43 -18.07
N GLN A 284 15.10 -8.28 -18.84
CA GLN A 284 15.18 -8.13 -20.29
C GLN A 284 13.80 -8.21 -20.95
N ALA A 285 12.95 -9.15 -20.52
CA ALA A 285 11.57 -9.23 -21.00
C ALA A 285 10.78 -7.96 -20.69
N VAL A 286 10.93 -7.40 -19.48
CA VAL A 286 10.31 -6.13 -19.07
C VAL A 286 10.85 -4.94 -19.87
N HIS A 287 12.16 -4.88 -20.15
CA HIS A 287 12.74 -3.84 -21.00
C HIS A 287 12.17 -3.88 -22.43
N ASN A 288 11.92 -5.07 -22.98
CA ASN A 288 11.27 -5.20 -24.29
C ASN A 288 9.84 -4.66 -24.27
N LEU A 289 9.10 -4.77 -23.15
CA LEU A 289 7.81 -4.11 -23.00
C LEU A 289 7.96 -2.58 -23.09
N LEU A 290 8.96 -2.01 -22.40
CA LEU A 290 9.22 -0.58 -22.41
C LEU A 290 9.62 -0.04 -23.80
N GLN A 291 10.26 -0.86 -24.64
CA GLN A 291 10.64 -0.51 -26.01
C GLN A 291 9.49 -0.71 -27.03
N THR A 292 8.62 -1.70 -26.79
CA THR A 292 7.47 -1.99 -27.66
C THR A 292 6.25 -1.16 -27.34
N ILE A 293 6.22 -0.44 -26.21
CA ILE A 293 5.38 0.74 -26.04
C ILE A 293 5.82 1.69 -27.15
N PRO A 294 5.04 1.84 -28.24
CA PRO A 294 5.43 2.78 -29.26
C PRO A 294 5.47 4.14 -28.55
N VAL A 295 6.43 4.97 -28.91
CA VAL A 295 6.29 6.43 -28.75
C VAL A 295 5.18 6.93 -29.70
N SER A 296 4.09 6.17 -29.89
CA SER A 296 2.78 6.77 -29.93
C SER A 296 2.61 7.45 -28.58
N ARG A 297 3.05 8.70 -28.50
CA ARG A 297 2.34 9.65 -27.65
C ARG A 297 0.86 9.36 -27.93
N PRO A 298 0.05 8.85 -26.97
CA PRO A 298 -1.36 9.17 -27.04
C PRO A 298 -1.39 10.68 -27.28
N PRO A 299 -2.06 11.19 -28.33
CA PRO A 299 -1.91 12.58 -28.78
C PRO A 299 -1.97 13.42 -27.54
N TYR A 300 -0.82 14.01 -27.13
CA TYR A 300 -0.54 14.46 -25.77
C TYR A 300 -1.86 14.88 -25.15
N GLN A 301 -2.52 13.95 -24.42
CA GLN A 301 -3.78 14.30 -23.80
C GLN A 301 -3.24 15.21 -22.73
N GLN A 302 -3.32 16.52 -23.01
CA GLN A 302 -2.94 17.54 -22.07
C GLN A 302 -3.50 17.03 -20.75
N PRO A 303 -2.68 16.93 -19.68
CA PRO A 303 -3.19 16.51 -18.38
C PRO A 303 -4.52 17.22 -18.21
N PRO A 304 -5.64 16.49 -17.98
CA PRO A 304 -6.98 17.04 -18.10
C PRO A 304 -6.94 18.40 -17.43
N PRO A 305 -7.26 19.47 -18.19
CA PRO A 305 -6.90 20.83 -17.81
C PRO A 305 -7.22 21.02 -16.34
N PRO A 306 -6.26 21.49 -15.53
CA PRO A 306 -6.29 21.36 -14.08
C PRO A 306 -7.67 21.71 -13.59
N LEU A 307 -8.33 20.75 -12.92
CA LEU A 307 -9.71 20.86 -12.46
C LEU A 307 -9.87 22.19 -11.75
N LYS A 308 -10.51 23.17 -12.41
CA LYS A 308 -10.64 24.53 -11.87
C LYS A 308 -11.67 24.48 -10.75
N PRO A 309 -11.26 24.61 -9.47
CA PRO A 309 -12.21 24.53 -8.38
C PRO A 309 -13.22 25.68 -8.50
N ALA A 310 -14.50 25.38 -8.27
CA ALA A 310 -15.52 26.41 -8.23
C ALA A 310 -15.18 27.44 -7.15
N ASP A 311 -15.20 28.72 -7.52
CA ASP A 311 -15.03 29.83 -6.59
C ASP A 311 -16.20 29.91 -5.62
N PHE A 312 -15.93 30.58 -4.49
CA PHE A 312 -16.90 30.74 -3.41
C PHE A 312 -18.21 31.38 -3.88
N GLY A 313 -18.13 32.41 -4.74
CA GLY A 313 -19.31 33.12 -5.25
C GLY A 313 -20.26 32.21 -6.01
N ARG A 314 -19.76 31.41 -6.97
CA ARG A 314 -20.58 30.43 -7.69
C ARG A 314 -21.21 29.39 -6.77
N ARG A 315 -20.44 28.87 -5.80
CA ARG A 315 -20.95 27.90 -4.82
C ARG A 315 -22.07 28.49 -3.96
N LEU A 316 -21.95 29.76 -3.55
CA LEU A 316 -22.96 30.47 -2.78
C LEU A 316 -24.24 30.71 -3.60
N VAL A 317 -24.12 31.19 -4.84
CA VAL A 317 -25.28 31.42 -5.72
C VAL A 317 -26.01 30.10 -6.02
N ALA A 318 -25.28 29.04 -6.36
CA ALA A 318 -25.86 27.72 -6.56
C ALA A 318 -26.63 27.23 -5.33
N TYR A 319 -26.05 27.44 -4.14
CA TYR A 319 -26.66 27.07 -2.87
C TYR A 319 -27.95 27.84 -2.60
N LEU A 320 -27.97 29.16 -2.85
CA LEU A 320 -29.18 29.98 -2.68
C LEU A 320 -30.31 29.56 -3.63
N ILE A 321 -29.97 29.20 -4.88
CA ILE A 321 -30.94 28.68 -5.85
C ILE A 321 -31.49 27.34 -5.38
N ASP A 322 -30.62 26.41 -4.99
CA ASP A 322 -31.04 25.08 -4.51
C ASP A 322 -31.91 25.17 -3.26
N ILE A 323 -31.58 26.06 -2.31
CA ILE A 323 -32.43 26.33 -1.14
C ILE A 323 -33.80 26.82 -1.58
N SER A 324 -33.85 27.79 -2.50
CA SER A 324 -35.10 28.40 -2.93
C SER A 324 -36.02 27.37 -3.60
N ILE A 325 -35.45 26.50 -4.43
CA ILE A 325 -36.18 25.39 -5.09
C ILE A 325 -36.73 24.43 -4.04
N LEU A 326 -35.91 23.98 -3.09
CA LEU A 326 -36.34 23.06 -2.04
C LEU A 326 -37.39 23.69 -1.11
N ALA A 327 -37.23 24.97 -0.76
CA ALA A 327 -38.20 25.71 0.04
C ALA A 327 -39.55 25.81 -0.69
N LEU A 328 -39.56 26.28 -1.94
CA LEU A 328 -40.78 26.36 -2.75
C LEU A 328 -41.46 25.00 -2.95
N GLY A 329 -40.69 23.92 -3.10
CA GLY A 329 -41.23 22.56 -3.19
C GLY A 329 -41.82 22.05 -1.86
N SER A 330 -41.28 22.48 -0.72
CA SER A 330 -41.71 22.02 0.60
C SER A 330 -43.00 22.68 1.12
N LEU A 331 -43.28 23.94 0.75
CA LEU A 331 -44.42 24.71 1.27
C LEU A 331 -45.79 24.10 0.87
N PRO A 332 -46.05 23.70 -0.39
CA PRO A 332 -47.31 23.09 -0.78
C PRO A 332 -47.53 21.73 -0.11
N ILE A 333 -46.47 20.94 0.03
CA ILE A 333 -46.54 19.63 0.69
C ILE A 333 -46.91 19.82 2.16
N SER A 334 -46.30 20.80 2.84
CA SER A 334 -46.65 21.13 4.22
C SER A 334 -48.10 21.61 4.34
N ALA A 335 -48.57 22.46 3.41
CA ALA A 335 -49.95 22.94 3.42
C ALA A 335 -50.97 21.81 3.27
N VAL A 336 -50.71 20.84 2.37
CA VAL A 336 -51.57 19.68 2.15
C VAL A 336 -51.56 18.73 3.36
N MET A 337 -50.38 18.46 3.93
CA MET A 337 -50.24 17.48 5.00
C MET A 337 -50.69 18.01 6.37
N PHE A 338 -50.53 19.31 6.64
CA PHE A 338 -50.76 19.90 7.96
C PHE A 338 -51.81 21.01 7.98
N GLY A 339 -52.45 21.31 6.84
CA GLY A 339 -53.48 22.35 6.73
C GLY A 339 -52.97 23.79 6.92
N SER A 340 -51.66 23.97 7.10
CA SER A 340 -51.02 25.28 7.23
C SER A 340 -49.56 25.24 6.80
N VAL A 341 -49.08 26.40 6.34
CA VAL A 341 -47.67 26.69 6.07
C VAL A 341 -47.00 27.32 7.30
N SER A 342 -47.79 27.78 8.28
CA SER A 342 -47.31 28.33 9.54
C SER A 342 -47.01 27.22 10.54
N GLY A 343 -45.76 27.14 11.02
CA GLY A 343 -45.25 26.05 11.86
C GLY A 343 -44.22 25.25 11.09
N GLY A 344 -43.10 24.89 11.73
CA GLY A 344 -41.89 24.37 11.09
C GLY A 344 -42.01 23.04 10.30
N GLY A 345 -43.21 22.52 10.03
CA GLY A 345 -43.44 21.29 9.26
C GLY A 345 -42.87 21.33 7.84
N TRP A 346 -42.79 22.50 7.20
CA TRP A 346 -42.12 22.66 5.91
C TRP A 346 -40.61 22.39 5.99
N ILE A 347 -39.98 22.58 7.15
CA ILE A 347 -38.56 22.26 7.37
C ILE A 347 -38.33 20.76 7.30
N CYS A 348 -39.25 19.95 7.83
CA CYS A 348 -39.17 18.48 7.72
C CYS A 348 -39.22 18.04 6.26
N TRP A 349 -40.16 18.58 5.48
CA TRP A 349 -40.25 18.27 4.05
C TRP A 349 -39.07 18.80 3.24
N TYR A 350 -38.54 19.97 3.60
CA TYR A 350 -37.31 20.50 3.02
C TYR A 350 -36.13 19.52 3.19
N VAL A 351 -35.96 18.93 4.39
CA VAL A 351 -34.90 17.94 4.64
C VAL A 351 -35.12 16.67 3.82
N VAL A 352 -36.35 16.12 3.82
CA VAL A 352 -36.69 14.91 3.06
C VAL A 352 -36.46 15.10 1.56
N LEU A 353 -36.96 16.21 1.00
CA LEU A 353 -36.73 16.56 -0.40
C LEU A 353 -35.24 16.73 -0.69
N GLY A 354 -34.46 17.31 0.23
CA GLY A 354 -33.01 17.45 0.10
C GLY A 354 -32.27 16.13 -0.08
N PHE A 355 -32.64 15.09 0.68
CA PHE A 355 -32.08 13.74 0.60
C PHE A 355 -32.44 12.98 -0.69
N ILE A 356 -33.47 13.42 -1.40
CA ILE A 356 -33.83 12.86 -2.72
C ILE A 356 -33.16 13.70 -3.81
N TYR A 357 -33.45 15.01 -3.82
CA TYR A 357 -33.03 15.95 -4.84
C TYR A 357 -31.51 16.01 -5.00
N CYS A 358 -30.75 16.18 -3.91
CA CYS A 358 -29.31 16.37 -4.01
C CYS A 358 -28.60 15.10 -4.48
N PRO A 359 -28.80 13.91 -3.86
CA PRO A 359 -28.08 12.72 -4.29
C PRO A 359 -28.43 12.26 -5.70
N VAL A 360 -29.72 12.31 -6.07
CA VAL A 360 -30.18 11.92 -7.42
C VAL A 360 -29.55 12.83 -8.48
N MET A 361 -29.58 14.15 -8.28
CA MET A 361 -29.04 15.09 -9.27
C MET A 361 -27.51 15.03 -9.34
N GLU A 362 -26.82 14.97 -8.20
CA GLU A 362 -25.36 14.98 -8.15
C GLU A 362 -24.72 13.67 -8.67
N SER A 363 -25.41 12.52 -8.57
CA SER A 363 -24.95 11.24 -9.16
C SER A 363 -25.44 10.99 -10.59
N SER A 364 -26.36 11.83 -11.10
CA SER A 364 -26.85 11.77 -12.48
C SER A 364 -25.77 12.18 -13.50
N PRO A 365 -25.98 11.95 -14.80
CA PRO A 365 -25.11 12.49 -15.86
C PRO A 365 -24.96 14.03 -15.84
N MET A 366 -25.84 14.75 -15.15
CA MET A 366 -25.73 16.21 -15.00
C MET A 366 -24.68 16.62 -13.97
N GLN A 367 -24.31 15.72 -13.05
CA GLN A 367 -23.29 15.91 -12.01
C GLN A 367 -23.53 17.14 -11.12
N GLY A 368 -24.75 17.65 -11.05
CA GLY A 368 -25.05 18.90 -10.38
C GLY A 368 -26.54 19.06 -10.17
N THR A 369 -26.90 19.67 -9.06
CA THR A 369 -28.24 20.17 -8.81
C THR A 369 -28.57 21.33 -9.76
N LEU A 370 -29.85 21.71 -9.87
CA LEU A 370 -30.30 22.77 -10.76
C LEU A 370 -29.58 24.10 -10.47
N GLY A 371 -29.37 24.44 -9.19
CA GLY A 371 -28.61 25.63 -8.82
C GLY A 371 -27.15 25.58 -9.26
N LYS A 372 -26.51 24.40 -9.18
CA LYS A 372 -25.14 24.20 -9.68
C LYS A 372 -25.06 24.27 -11.20
N MET A 373 -26.04 23.70 -11.90
CA MET A 373 -26.16 23.79 -13.35
C MET A 373 -26.33 25.24 -13.80
N ALA A 374 -27.15 26.04 -13.10
CA ALA A 374 -27.41 27.43 -13.41
C ALA A 374 -26.14 28.31 -13.37
N VAL A 375 -25.14 27.96 -12.56
CA VAL A 375 -23.87 28.69 -12.43
C VAL A 375 -22.67 27.97 -13.09
N GLY A 376 -22.94 26.90 -13.84
CA GLY A 376 -21.94 26.13 -14.57
C GLY A 376 -20.92 25.44 -13.66
N ILE A 377 -21.36 24.81 -12.57
CA ILE A 377 -20.50 23.99 -11.70
C ILE A 377 -21.06 22.57 -11.56
N ILE A 378 -20.16 21.61 -11.33
CA ILE A 378 -20.49 20.19 -11.17
C ILE A 378 -19.74 19.59 -9.98
N VAL A 379 -20.20 18.44 -9.51
CA VAL A 379 -19.64 17.65 -8.42
C VAL A 379 -18.97 16.41 -9.00
N THR A 380 -17.74 16.17 -8.59
CA THR A 380 -16.92 15.04 -9.03
C THR A 380 -16.23 14.36 -7.84
N ASP A 381 -15.68 13.18 -8.08
CA ASP A 381 -14.67 12.59 -7.20
C ASP A 381 -13.34 13.39 -7.27
N LEU A 382 -12.32 12.92 -6.56
CA LEU A 382 -10.98 13.55 -6.55
C LEU A 382 -10.25 13.45 -7.89
N SER A 383 -10.66 12.54 -8.76
CA SER A 383 -10.10 12.27 -10.08
C SER A 383 -10.84 13.02 -11.20
N GLY A 384 -11.96 13.69 -10.89
CA GLY A 384 -12.78 14.42 -11.85
C GLY A 384 -13.94 13.62 -12.45
N ASN A 385 -14.19 12.40 -11.99
CA ASN A 385 -15.26 11.54 -12.50
C ASN A 385 -16.60 11.81 -11.79
N LYS A 386 -17.69 11.33 -12.39
CA LYS A 386 -19.03 11.34 -11.81
C LYS A 386 -19.06 10.52 -10.52
N ILE A 387 -19.60 11.11 -9.44
CA ILE A 387 -19.80 10.41 -8.18
C ILE A 387 -20.96 9.42 -8.27
N ASP A 388 -20.89 8.32 -7.53
CA ASP A 388 -22.03 7.41 -7.39
C ASP A 388 -23.08 7.94 -6.39
N PHE A 389 -24.20 7.23 -6.29
CA PHE A 389 -25.32 7.63 -5.46
C PHE A 389 -25.01 7.55 -3.95
N GLU A 390 -24.24 6.54 -3.52
CA GLU A 390 -23.85 6.37 -2.11
C GLU A 390 -22.95 7.52 -1.65
N GLN A 391 -21.97 7.86 -2.48
CA GLN A 391 -21.06 8.99 -2.26
C GLN A 391 -21.81 10.32 -2.26
N ALA A 392 -22.84 10.48 -3.10
CA ALA A 392 -23.71 11.65 -3.12
C ALA A 392 -24.56 11.76 -1.83
N ILE A 393 -25.08 10.64 -1.31
CA ILE A 393 -25.77 10.60 0.00
C ILE A 393 -24.79 11.01 1.11
N LYS A 394 -23.61 10.38 1.17
CA LYS A 394 -22.58 10.68 2.18
C LYS A 394 -22.22 12.17 2.17
N ARG A 395 -22.10 12.76 0.98
CA ARG A 395 -21.86 14.18 0.80
C ARG A 395 -23.01 15.05 1.32
N HIS A 396 -24.26 14.69 1.04
CA HIS A 396 -25.43 15.43 1.54
C HIS A 396 -25.55 15.35 3.07
N SER A 397 -25.37 14.16 3.66
CA SER A 397 -25.34 13.97 5.12
C SER A 397 -24.25 14.82 5.78
N SER A 398 -23.08 14.92 5.13
CA SER A 398 -21.97 15.74 5.61
C SER A 398 -22.28 17.25 5.60
N LYS A 399 -23.21 17.72 4.75
CA LYS A 399 -23.68 19.11 4.76
C LYS A 399 -24.52 19.41 6.00
N LEU A 400 -25.41 18.49 6.39
CA LEU A 400 -26.21 18.64 7.62
C LEU A 400 -25.32 18.73 8.85
N LEU A 401 -24.30 17.86 8.93
CA LEU A 401 -23.29 17.95 9.99
C LEU A 401 -22.53 19.29 9.94
N SER A 402 -22.22 19.79 8.75
CA SER A 402 -21.55 21.10 8.59
C SER A 402 -22.41 22.29 9.06
N TYR A 403 -23.75 22.20 8.97
CA TYR A 403 -24.64 23.27 9.45
C TYR A 403 -24.72 23.34 10.97
N LEU A 404 -24.52 22.22 11.67
CA LEU A 404 -24.47 22.18 13.14
C LEU A 404 -23.29 22.97 13.72
N PHE A 405 -22.22 23.20 12.95
CA PHE A 405 -21.01 23.93 13.35
C PHE A 405 -20.96 25.38 12.81
N VAL A 406 -22.10 26.08 12.75
CA VAL A 406 -22.20 27.55 12.55
C VAL A 406 -21.49 28.04 11.28
N PHE A 407 -21.77 27.45 10.11
CA PHE A 407 -21.30 27.92 8.80
C PHE A 407 -19.77 28.02 8.58
N ILE A 408 -18.93 27.65 9.56
CA ILE A 408 -17.45 27.63 9.44
C ILE A 408 -17.00 26.75 8.27
N GLY A 409 -17.70 25.63 8.04
CA GLY A 409 -17.43 24.71 6.93
C GLY A 409 -17.61 25.31 5.53
N PHE A 410 -18.36 26.41 5.40
CA PHE A 410 -18.52 27.16 4.14
C PHE A 410 -17.41 28.20 3.94
N LEU A 411 -16.99 28.88 5.02
CA LEU A 411 -15.89 29.85 5.00
C LEU A 411 -14.53 29.19 4.69
N MET A 412 -14.31 27.94 5.10
CA MET A 412 -13.08 27.17 4.77
C MET A 412 -12.87 26.96 3.26
N GLY A 413 -13.94 27.00 2.45
CA GLY A 413 -13.83 26.93 0.99
C GLY A 413 -13.09 28.13 0.37
N GLY A 414 -13.01 29.25 1.08
CA GLY A 414 -12.29 30.47 0.65
C GLY A 414 -10.78 30.45 0.90
N PHE A 415 -10.31 29.71 1.93
CA PHE A 415 -8.92 29.79 2.43
C PHE A 415 -8.07 28.54 2.18
N THR A 416 -8.56 27.57 1.42
CA THR A 416 -7.83 26.32 1.14
C THR A 416 -7.36 26.25 -0.31
N GLU A 417 -6.16 25.72 -0.57
CA GLU A 417 -5.54 25.65 -1.92
C GLU A 417 -6.42 24.97 -2.98
N LYS A 418 -7.26 24.00 -2.57
CA LYS A 418 -8.21 23.29 -3.45
C LYS A 418 -9.66 23.77 -3.31
N ARG A 419 -9.91 24.83 -2.53
CA ARG A 419 -11.24 25.43 -2.24
C ARG A 419 -12.32 24.43 -1.84
N ARG A 420 -11.94 23.42 -1.04
CA ARG A 420 -12.84 22.35 -0.57
C ARG A 420 -13.53 22.76 0.72
N THR A 421 -14.85 22.63 0.77
CA THR A 421 -15.64 22.77 2.01
C THR A 421 -15.45 21.54 2.90
N LEU A 422 -15.88 21.62 4.17
CA LEU A 422 -15.79 20.51 5.11
C LEU A 422 -16.50 19.25 4.59
N HIS A 423 -17.71 19.38 4.05
CA HIS A 423 -18.46 18.25 3.50
C HIS A 423 -17.78 17.64 2.26
N ASP A 424 -17.15 18.45 1.40
CA ASP A 424 -16.40 17.94 0.25
C ASP A 424 -15.20 17.10 0.70
N ARG A 425 -14.57 17.42 1.85
CA ARG A 425 -13.49 16.62 2.44
C ARG A 425 -13.99 15.29 2.99
N LEU A 426 -15.04 15.32 3.79
CA LEU A 426 -15.61 14.14 4.42
C LEU A 426 -16.15 13.12 3.41
N SER A 427 -16.64 13.58 2.26
CA SER A 427 -17.18 12.71 1.20
C SER A 427 -16.17 12.35 0.11
N GLY A 428 -14.95 12.90 0.14
CA GLY A 428 -13.98 12.68 -0.94
C GLY A 428 -14.38 13.30 -2.28
N CYS A 429 -15.14 14.40 -2.28
CA CYS A 429 -15.63 15.06 -3.49
C CYS A 429 -14.92 16.38 -3.77
N LEU A 430 -15.10 16.87 -5.00
CA LEU A 430 -14.68 18.17 -5.48
C LEU A 430 -15.85 18.85 -6.22
N VAL A 431 -15.97 20.17 -6.09
CA VAL A 431 -16.89 20.96 -6.93
C VAL A 431 -16.05 21.83 -7.85
N ILE A 432 -16.23 21.62 -9.15
CA ILE A 432 -15.42 22.20 -10.21
C ILE A 432 -16.31 22.99 -11.17
N ARG A 433 -15.69 23.90 -11.93
CA ARG A 433 -16.39 24.56 -13.05
C ARG A 433 -16.60 23.54 -14.18
N LYS A 434 -17.82 23.49 -14.71
CA LYS A 434 -18.14 22.71 -15.91
C LYS A 434 -17.36 23.33 -17.07
N GLN A 435 -16.48 22.55 -17.70
CA GLN A 435 -15.66 22.99 -18.82
C GLN A 435 -16.47 23.00 -20.11
#